data_AF-A0A2K3L4J0-F1
#
_entry.id   AF-A0A2K3L4J0-F1
#
_cell.length_a   1.000
_cell.length_b   1.000
_cell.length_c   1.000
_cell.angle_alpha   90.00
_cell.angle_beta   90.00
_cell.angle_gamma   90.00
#
_symmetry.space_group_name_H-M   'P 1'
#
loop_
_entity.id
_entity.type
_entity.pdbx_description
1 polymer ?
#
loop_
_entity_poly.entity_id
_entity_poly.type
_entity_poly.pdbx_seq_one_letter_code
_entity_poly.pdbx_strand_id
1 'polypeptide(L)'
;MQLTLALVAAAAIASVMGFLLALFLFLASLQVTLSQDIEHGSLLVNGAQPKAETGDNFICATIDWWPHDKCDYDHCSWGYSSVVNLDLSHPILAKAIQALKPLRIRLGGSLQDQVVYDIGSLKSPCHPFQKVPRLGGLFGFSKGCLHMNRWDELNHFFNQTG
;
A
#
# COMPACT_ATOMS: atom_id res chain seq x y z
N MET A 1 38.11 37.96 -55.45
CA MET A 1 37.15 38.11 -54.33
C MET A 1 36.09 36.99 -54.29
N GLN A 2 35.51 36.57 -55.42
CA GLN A 2 34.55 35.45 -55.45
C GLN A 2 35.16 34.06 -55.16
N LEU A 3 36.38 33.78 -55.62
CA LEU A 3 37.02 32.48 -55.43
C LEU A 3 37.36 32.17 -53.96
N THR A 4 37.80 33.19 -53.21
CA THR A 4 38.10 33.10 -51.77
C THR A 4 36.84 32.91 -50.92
N LEU A 5 35.71 33.52 -51.31
CA LEU A 5 34.43 33.37 -50.60
C LEU A 5 33.83 31.97 -50.79
N ALA A 6 33.95 31.40 -51.99
CA ALA A 6 33.52 30.03 -52.28
C ALA A 6 34.33 28.98 -51.51
N LEU A 7 35.64 29.20 -51.34
CA LEU A 7 36.51 28.30 -50.58
C LEU A 7 36.18 28.28 -49.08
N VAL A 8 35.90 29.45 -48.50
CA VAL A 8 35.51 29.60 -47.09
C VAL A 8 34.14 28.97 -46.83
N ALA A 9 33.18 29.14 -47.76
CA ALA A 9 31.89 28.49 -47.67
C ALA A 9 32.00 26.96 -47.74
N ALA A 10 32.84 26.42 -48.65
CA ALA A 10 33.08 24.98 -48.75
C ALA A 10 33.74 24.40 -47.49
N ALA A 11 34.71 25.11 -46.89
CA ALA A 11 35.34 24.71 -45.63
C ALA A 11 34.36 24.74 -44.44
N ALA A 12 33.48 25.74 -44.38
CA ALA A 12 32.44 25.82 -43.36
C ALA A 12 31.40 24.69 -43.50
N ILE A 13 30.98 24.37 -44.73
CA ILE A 13 30.09 23.24 -45.02
C ILE A 13 30.75 21.91 -44.64
N ALA A 14 32.04 21.73 -44.95
CA ALA A 14 32.80 20.54 -44.56
C ALA A 14 32.92 20.40 -43.03
N SER A 15 33.14 21.51 -42.31
CA SER A 15 33.18 21.54 -40.84
C SER A 15 31.83 21.20 -40.21
N VAL A 16 30.74 21.79 -40.71
CA VAL A 16 29.36 21.49 -40.26
C VAL A 16 29.01 20.03 -40.55
N MET A 17 29.36 19.52 -41.72
CA MET A 17 29.12 18.12 -42.10
C MET A 17 29.93 17.14 -41.24
N GLY A 18 31.17 17.49 -40.87
CA GLY A 18 31.97 16.73 -39.92
C GLY A 18 31.39 16.69 -38.50
N PHE A 19 30.86 17.82 -38.02
CA PHE A 19 30.19 17.90 -36.71
C PHE A 19 28.90 17.08 -36.69
N LEU A 20 28.07 17.19 -37.74
CA LEU A 20 26.85 16.40 -37.88
C LEU A 20 27.15 14.90 -37.94
N LEU A 21 28.22 14.50 -38.64
CA LEU A 21 28.67 13.11 -38.69
C LEU A 21 29.15 12.62 -37.31
N ALA A 22 29.95 13.41 -36.60
CA ALA A 22 30.40 13.07 -35.25
C ALA A 22 29.24 12.97 -34.24
N LEU A 23 28.27 13.88 -34.32
CA LEU A 23 27.05 13.85 -33.50
C LEU A 23 26.19 12.64 -33.82
N PHE A 24 26.04 12.30 -35.11
CA PHE A 24 25.32 11.09 -35.53
C PHE A 24 25.99 9.83 -34.99
N LEU A 25 27.33 9.72 -35.09
CA LEU A 25 28.09 8.60 -34.56
C LEU A 25 28.00 8.50 -33.03
N PHE A 26 28.00 9.64 -32.32
CA PHE A 26 27.83 9.69 -30.87
C PHE A 26 26.41 9.29 -30.42
N LEU A 27 25.38 9.77 -31.12
CA LEU A 27 23.99 9.39 -30.84
C LEU A 27 23.73 7.91 -31.15
N ALA A 28 24.33 7.37 -32.22
CA ALA A 28 24.24 5.96 -32.56
C ALA A 28 24.94 5.05 -31.54
N SER A 29 26.07 5.47 -30.94
CA SER A 29 26.75 4.68 -29.92
C SER A 29 26.02 4.69 -28.57
N LEU A 30 25.30 5.76 -28.25
CA LEU A 30 24.48 5.86 -27.03
C LEU A 30 23.30 4.86 -27.02
N GLN A 31 22.80 4.44 -28.20
CA GLN A 31 21.76 3.41 -28.30
C GLN A 31 22.25 2.01 -27.91
N VAL A 32 23.55 1.72 -28.08
CA VAL A 32 24.13 0.40 -27.82
C VAL A 32 24.35 0.16 -26.31
N THR A 33 24.61 1.22 -25.53
CA THR A 33 24.85 1.12 -24.07
C THR A 33 23.58 1.16 -23.22
N LEU A 34 22.42 1.48 -23.82
CA LEU A 34 21.10 1.47 -23.17
C LEU A 34 20.28 0.23 -23.56
N SER A 35 20.89 -0.80 -24.12
CA SER A 35 20.24 -2.09 -24.30
C SER A 35 20.31 -2.85 -22.97
N GLN A 36 19.15 -3.06 -22.33
CA GLN A 36 19.07 -3.98 -21.19
C GLN A 36 19.17 -5.41 -21.71
N ASP A 37 20.01 -6.23 -21.09
CA ASP A 37 20.13 -7.64 -21.42
C ASP A 37 18.80 -8.33 -21.10
N ILE A 38 18.26 -9.09 -22.06
CA ILE A 38 17.01 -9.82 -21.87
C ILE A 38 17.36 -11.15 -21.20
N GLU A 39 17.13 -11.22 -19.89
CA GLU A 39 17.23 -12.47 -19.14
C GLU A 39 16.12 -13.44 -19.58
N HIS A 40 16.51 -14.63 -20.04
CA HIS A 40 15.58 -15.66 -20.49
C HIS A 40 15.35 -16.68 -19.37
N GLY A 41 14.12 -16.76 -18.87
CA GLY A 41 13.68 -17.77 -17.90
C GLY A 41 12.76 -18.82 -18.54
N SER A 42 12.83 -20.08 -18.07
CA SER A 42 11.87 -21.13 -18.44
C SER A 42 10.95 -21.47 -17.26
N LEU A 43 9.64 -21.54 -17.53
CA LEU A 43 8.62 -21.92 -16.54
C LEU A 43 7.88 -23.17 -17.04
N LEU A 44 7.88 -24.24 -16.24
CA LEU A 44 7.09 -25.44 -16.52
C LEU A 44 5.88 -25.48 -15.56
N VAL A 45 4.66 -25.39 -16.11
CA VAL A 45 3.42 -25.52 -15.34
C VAL A 45 2.86 -26.93 -15.53
N ASN A 46 2.81 -27.71 -14.44
CA ASN A 46 2.17 -29.03 -14.45
C ASN A 46 0.71 -28.93 -13.98
N GLY A 47 -0.24 -28.98 -14.91
CA GLY A 47 -1.68 -28.96 -14.63
C GLY A 47 -2.32 -30.33 -14.44
N ALA A 48 -1.57 -31.44 -14.46
CA ALA A 48 -2.14 -32.79 -14.44
C ALA A 48 -2.62 -33.24 -13.04
N GLN A 49 -2.07 -32.67 -11.97
CA GLN A 49 -2.45 -33.01 -10.59
C GLN A 49 -2.39 -31.77 -9.68
N PRO A 50 -3.46 -31.46 -8.92
CA PRO A 50 -3.42 -30.39 -7.94
C PRO A 50 -2.44 -30.74 -6.81
N LYS A 51 -1.70 -29.74 -6.31
CA LYS A 51 -0.79 -29.91 -5.16
C LYS A 51 -1.49 -29.68 -3.82
N ALA A 52 -2.45 -28.78 -3.80
CA ALA A 52 -3.28 -28.43 -2.65
C ALA A 52 -4.53 -27.71 -3.15
N GLU A 53 -5.53 -27.62 -2.28
CA GLU A 53 -6.72 -26.82 -2.48
C GLU A 53 -6.70 -25.65 -1.48
N THR A 54 -6.95 -24.44 -1.99
CA THR A 54 -7.12 -23.26 -1.16
C THR A 54 -8.55 -23.21 -0.66
N GLY A 55 -8.77 -22.98 0.64
CA GLY A 55 -10.12 -22.84 1.17
C GLY A 55 -10.86 -21.62 0.62
N ASP A 56 -12.19 -21.63 0.70
CA ASP A 56 -13.05 -20.58 0.12
C ASP A 56 -12.66 -19.16 0.54
N ASN A 57 -12.17 -19.00 1.77
CA ASN A 57 -11.73 -17.73 2.35
C ASN A 57 -10.20 -17.55 2.28
N PHE A 58 -9.59 -17.94 1.16
CA PHE A 58 -8.14 -17.83 0.97
C PHE A 58 -7.68 -16.37 0.97
N ILE A 59 -8.46 -15.50 0.34
CA ILE A 59 -8.23 -14.05 0.40
C ILE A 59 -8.84 -13.51 1.69
N CYS A 60 -8.03 -12.78 2.45
CA CYS A 60 -8.44 -12.21 3.73
C CYS A 60 -7.80 -10.84 3.96
N ALA A 61 -8.44 -10.04 4.79
CA ALA A 61 -7.95 -8.73 5.24
C ALA A 61 -7.97 -8.64 6.76
N THR A 62 -7.25 -7.68 7.32
CA THR A 62 -7.25 -7.39 8.76
C THR A 62 -7.54 -5.91 8.99
N ILE A 63 -8.33 -5.61 10.01
CA ILE A 63 -8.56 -4.25 10.53
C ILE A 63 -8.01 -4.24 11.97
N ASP A 64 -7.04 -3.37 12.24
CA ASP A 64 -6.33 -3.30 13.53
C ASP A 64 -7.09 -2.44 14.55
N TRP A 65 -6.60 -2.42 15.79
CA TRP A 65 -7.19 -1.75 16.96
C TRP A 65 -6.49 -0.43 17.33
N TRP A 66 -5.41 -0.06 16.65
CA TRP A 66 -4.65 1.14 16.98
C TRP A 66 -5.52 2.41 16.95
N PRO A 67 -5.45 3.28 17.98
CA PRO A 67 -6.20 4.52 17.99
C PRO A 67 -5.61 5.53 16.98
N HIS A 68 -6.45 6.44 16.49
CA HIS A 68 -6.05 7.44 15.47
C HIS A 68 -4.86 8.32 15.86
N ASP A 69 -4.66 8.55 17.16
CA ASP A 69 -3.62 9.39 17.73
C ASP A 69 -2.30 8.63 17.97
N LYS A 70 -2.22 7.36 17.59
CA LYS A 70 -0.97 6.61 17.62
C LYS A 70 -0.03 7.11 16.51
N CYS A 71 1.03 7.80 16.94
CA CYS A 71 2.10 8.28 16.07
C CYS A 71 3.44 7.69 16.49
N ASP A 72 4.21 7.21 15.52
CA ASP A 72 5.58 6.73 15.68
C ASP A 72 6.50 7.63 14.87
N TYR A 73 7.59 8.10 15.47
CA TYR A 73 8.59 8.95 14.80
C TYR A 73 7.95 10.14 14.05
N ASP A 74 7.04 10.85 14.72
CA ASP A 74 6.26 11.98 14.17
C ASP A 74 5.36 11.64 12.96
N HIS A 75 5.07 10.35 12.73
CA HIS A 75 4.17 9.88 11.68
C HIS A 75 2.97 9.11 12.25
N CYS A 76 1.76 9.55 11.92
CA CYS A 76 0.51 8.99 12.43
C CYS A 76 -0.17 8.11 11.38
N SER A 77 0.37 6.91 11.15
CA SER A 77 -0.04 6.04 10.04
C SER A 77 -1.47 5.51 10.13
N TRP A 78 -2.05 5.46 11.33
CA TRP A 78 -3.34 4.79 11.56
C TRP A 78 -4.54 5.65 11.22
N GLY A 79 -4.55 6.93 11.62
CA GLY A 79 -5.71 7.81 11.40
C GLY A 79 -7.05 7.13 11.73
N TYR A 80 -8.02 7.23 10.84
CA TYR A 80 -9.35 6.62 10.98
C TYR A 80 -9.47 5.29 10.23
N SER A 81 -8.52 4.37 10.43
CA SER A 81 -8.48 3.07 9.73
C SER A 81 -8.70 1.85 10.64
N SER A 82 -8.95 2.05 11.93
CA SER A 82 -9.04 0.95 12.90
C SER A 82 -10.47 0.57 13.25
N VAL A 83 -10.64 -0.58 13.90
CA VAL A 83 -11.93 -1.12 14.34
C VAL A 83 -12.74 -0.06 15.10
N VAL A 84 -12.06 0.77 15.90
CA VAL A 84 -12.69 1.74 16.78
C VAL A 84 -13.23 2.99 16.06
N ASN A 85 -12.74 3.31 14.86
CA ASN A 85 -13.01 4.63 14.25
C ASN A 85 -13.07 4.67 12.71
N LEU A 86 -12.90 3.53 12.03
CA LEU A 86 -13.06 3.41 10.58
C LEU A 86 -14.44 3.92 10.13
N ASP A 87 -14.46 4.74 9.07
CA ASP A 87 -15.71 5.19 8.44
C ASP A 87 -16.36 4.05 7.65
N LEU A 88 -17.36 3.43 8.26
CA LEU A 88 -18.13 2.33 7.67
C LEU A 88 -19.17 2.81 6.65
N SER A 89 -19.41 4.13 6.56
CA SER A 89 -20.33 4.70 5.57
C SER A 89 -19.65 4.95 4.22
N HIS A 90 -18.31 4.84 4.16
CA HIS A 90 -17.55 5.18 2.97
C HIS A 90 -17.83 4.18 1.82
N PRO A 91 -18.35 4.64 0.66
CA PRO A 91 -18.83 3.75 -0.39
C PRO A 91 -17.71 2.91 -1.02
N ILE A 92 -16.48 3.44 -1.08
CA ILE A 92 -15.34 2.70 -1.62
C ILE A 92 -14.98 1.49 -0.74
N LEU A 93 -15.09 1.61 0.59
CA LEU A 93 -14.80 0.51 1.50
C LEU A 93 -15.80 -0.64 1.28
N ALA A 94 -17.08 -0.31 1.22
CA ALA A 94 -18.14 -1.28 0.95
C ALA A 94 -17.94 -1.97 -0.41
N LYS A 95 -17.61 -1.21 -1.46
CA LYS A 95 -17.37 -1.75 -2.80
C LYS A 95 -16.12 -2.63 -2.87
N ALA A 96 -15.06 -2.28 -2.14
CA ALA A 96 -13.84 -3.08 -2.08
C ALA A 96 -14.10 -4.45 -1.43
N ILE A 97 -14.82 -4.49 -0.31
CA ILE A 97 -15.19 -5.76 0.35
C ILE A 97 -16.08 -6.60 -0.56
N GLN A 98 -17.09 -5.98 -1.19
CA GLN A 98 -17.99 -6.66 -2.13
C GLN A 98 -17.25 -7.27 -3.33
N ALA A 99 -16.21 -6.61 -3.84
CA ALA A 99 -15.43 -7.09 -4.99
C ALA A 99 -14.53 -8.29 -4.66
N LEU A 100 -14.21 -8.50 -3.37
CA LEU A 100 -13.31 -9.55 -2.91
C LEU A 100 -14.05 -10.75 -2.32
N LYS A 101 -15.38 -10.86 -2.52
CA LYS A 101 -16.18 -11.94 -1.96
C LYS A 101 -15.76 -13.33 -2.47
N PRO A 102 -15.73 -14.35 -1.58
CA PRO A 102 -15.87 -14.23 -0.13
C PRO A 102 -14.58 -13.68 0.51
N LEU A 103 -14.69 -12.62 1.31
CA LEU A 103 -13.54 -12.01 2.00
C LEU A 103 -13.65 -12.26 3.50
N ARG A 104 -12.68 -12.97 4.08
CA ARG A 104 -12.57 -13.05 5.54
C ARG A 104 -11.89 -11.80 6.09
N ILE A 105 -12.57 -11.07 6.97
CA ILE A 105 -11.99 -9.92 7.67
C ILE A 105 -11.72 -10.30 9.13
N ARG A 106 -10.45 -10.21 9.54
CA ARG A 106 -10.03 -10.33 10.93
C ARG A 106 -10.06 -8.96 11.60
N LEU A 107 -10.84 -8.81 12.66
CA LEU A 107 -10.76 -7.64 13.56
C LEU A 107 -9.71 -7.95 14.64
N GLY A 108 -8.47 -7.53 14.43
CA GLY A 108 -7.35 -8.05 15.22
C GLY A 108 -6.04 -7.32 14.97
N GLY A 109 -5.14 -7.45 15.93
CA GLY A 109 -3.87 -6.74 15.91
C GLY A 109 -3.25 -6.71 17.30
N SER A 110 -2.22 -5.89 17.46
CA SER A 110 -1.41 -5.82 18.69
C SER A 110 -2.23 -5.48 19.93
N LEU A 111 -3.23 -4.60 19.83
CA LEU A 111 -4.02 -4.17 20.99
C LEU A 111 -5.25 -5.06 21.28
N GLN A 112 -5.47 -6.15 20.53
CA GLN A 112 -6.69 -6.97 20.66
C GLN A 112 -6.87 -7.51 22.10
N ASP A 113 -5.78 -7.90 22.77
CA ASP A 113 -5.80 -8.48 24.11
C ASP A 113 -6.01 -7.43 25.22
N GLN A 114 -6.10 -6.15 24.83
CA GLN A 114 -6.39 -5.02 25.70
C GLN A 114 -7.79 -4.43 25.48
N VAL A 115 -8.59 -5.04 24.61
CA VAL A 115 -9.97 -4.61 24.35
C VAL A 115 -10.89 -5.00 25.51
N VAL A 116 -11.71 -4.06 25.94
CA VAL A 116 -12.81 -4.28 26.90
C VAL A 116 -14.12 -3.97 26.18
N TYR A 117 -15.10 -4.86 26.26
CA TYR A 117 -16.42 -4.64 25.68
C TYR A 117 -17.34 -3.97 26.70
N ASP A 118 -18.05 -2.94 26.27
CA ASP A 118 -19.00 -2.19 27.10
C ASP A 118 -20.33 -2.96 27.27
N ILE A 119 -20.29 -4.07 27.99
CA ILE A 119 -21.44 -4.96 28.22
C ILE A 119 -21.87 -4.99 29.68
N GLY A 120 -23.19 -4.93 29.90
CA GLY A 120 -23.80 -5.04 31.23
C GLY A 120 -23.37 -3.92 32.18
N SER A 121 -23.20 -4.25 33.47
CA SER A 121 -22.70 -3.31 34.48
C SER A 121 -21.18 -3.35 34.54
N LEU A 122 -20.50 -2.80 33.53
CA LEU A 122 -19.05 -2.74 33.50
C LEU A 122 -18.53 -2.02 34.76
N LYS A 123 -17.72 -2.73 35.56
CA LYS A 123 -17.22 -2.20 36.84
C LYS A 123 -16.07 -1.21 36.69
N SER A 124 -15.55 -1.06 35.48
CA SER A 124 -14.45 -0.14 35.14
C SER A 124 -14.94 0.93 34.17
N PRO A 125 -14.41 2.16 34.23
CA PRO A 125 -14.71 3.19 33.25
C PRO A 125 -14.39 2.74 31.82
N CYS A 126 -15.33 2.95 30.91
CA CYS A 126 -15.16 2.67 29.49
C CYS A 126 -14.45 3.86 28.82
N HIS A 127 -13.17 3.70 28.54
CA HIS A 127 -12.33 4.74 27.93
C HIS A 127 -11.65 4.21 26.67
N PRO A 128 -11.38 5.08 25.67
CA PRO A 128 -10.62 4.68 24.50
C PRO A 128 -9.19 4.27 24.88
N PHE A 129 -8.49 3.59 23.96
CA PHE A 129 -7.06 3.36 24.10
C PHE A 129 -6.31 4.68 24.29
N GLN A 130 -5.45 4.74 25.31
CA GLN A 130 -4.63 5.91 25.60
C GLN A 130 -3.18 5.51 25.74
N LYS A 131 -2.28 6.37 25.23
CA LYS A 131 -0.84 6.21 25.44
C LYS A 131 -0.52 6.36 26.92
N VAL A 132 0.19 5.40 27.49
CA VAL A 132 0.59 5.41 28.90
C VAL A 132 2.10 5.68 29.00
N PRO A 133 2.53 6.87 29.49
CA PRO A 133 3.91 7.33 29.37
C PRO A 133 4.97 6.55 30.18
N ARG A 134 4.58 5.60 31.04
CA ARG A 134 5.49 4.92 31.97
C ARG A 134 5.11 3.44 32.15
N LEU A 135 5.62 2.57 31.26
CA LEU A 135 5.73 1.09 31.35
C LEU A 135 4.49 0.25 31.70
N GLY A 136 3.30 0.84 31.80
CA GLY A 136 2.05 0.08 31.92
C GLY A 136 1.50 -0.31 30.55
N GLY A 137 0.77 -1.41 30.48
CA GLY A 137 -0.03 -1.78 29.30
C GLY A 137 0.76 -2.36 28.12
N LEU A 138 0.09 -3.20 27.33
CA LEU A 138 0.70 -3.85 26.17
C LEU A 138 1.01 -2.79 25.09
N PHE A 139 2.24 -2.79 24.57
CA PHE A 139 2.73 -1.79 23.61
C PHE A 139 2.65 -0.32 24.05
N GLY A 140 2.59 -0.05 25.36
CA GLY A 140 2.53 1.32 25.89
C GLY A 140 1.16 1.99 25.75
N PHE A 141 0.10 1.19 25.62
CA PHE A 141 -1.29 1.65 25.61
C PHE A 141 -2.09 1.02 26.75
N SER A 142 -3.05 1.77 27.28
CA SER A 142 -4.03 1.28 28.25
C SER A 142 -4.91 0.18 27.65
N LYS A 143 -5.77 -0.41 28.49
CA LYS A 143 -6.99 -1.05 27.97
C LYS A 143 -7.83 -0.02 27.22
N GLY A 144 -8.48 -0.46 26.16
CA GLY A 144 -9.36 0.35 25.34
C GLY A 144 -10.74 -0.28 25.24
N CYS A 145 -11.76 0.54 25.37
CA CYS A 145 -13.13 0.09 25.40
C CYS A 145 -13.78 0.17 24.01
N LEU A 146 -14.49 -0.90 23.63
CA LEU A 146 -15.37 -0.92 22.47
C LEU A 146 -16.82 -0.86 22.95
N HIS A 147 -17.50 0.24 22.63
CA HIS A 147 -18.92 0.37 22.90
C HIS A 147 -19.75 -0.56 22.00
N MET A 148 -20.87 -1.07 22.52
CA MET A 148 -21.71 -2.02 21.78
C MET A 148 -22.37 -1.43 20.54
N ASN A 149 -22.68 -0.13 20.52
CA ASN A 149 -23.14 0.53 19.31
C ASN A 149 -22.12 0.41 18.17
N ARG A 150 -20.82 0.57 18.46
CA ARG A 150 -19.76 0.40 17.48
C ARG A 150 -19.62 -1.04 17.01
N TRP A 151 -19.79 -2.00 17.91
CA TRP A 151 -19.85 -3.41 17.56
C TRP A 151 -21.01 -3.70 16.59
N ASP A 152 -22.19 -3.14 16.87
CA ASP A 152 -23.38 -3.30 16.03
C ASP A 152 -23.18 -2.67 14.65
N GLU A 153 -22.57 -1.48 14.57
CA GLU A 153 -22.21 -0.84 13.29
C GLU A 153 -21.29 -1.74 12.44
N LEU A 154 -20.22 -2.28 13.05
CA LEU A 154 -19.28 -3.19 12.38
C LEU A 154 -20.00 -4.44 11.88
N ASN A 155 -20.77 -5.08 12.76
CA ASN A 155 -21.49 -6.30 12.42
C ASN A 155 -22.51 -6.07 11.30
N HIS A 156 -23.27 -4.97 11.37
CA HIS A 156 -24.22 -4.58 10.34
C HIS A 156 -23.52 -4.35 9.00
N PHE A 157 -22.42 -3.60 9.03
CA PHE A 157 -21.63 -3.30 7.83
C PHE A 157 -21.08 -4.58 7.17
N PHE A 158 -20.48 -5.50 7.93
CA PHE A 158 -19.98 -6.76 7.38
C PHE A 158 -21.11 -7.66 6.85
N ASN A 159 -22.23 -7.74 7.56
CA ASN A 159 -23.39 -8.50 7.08
C ASN A 159 -23.95 -7.94 5.76
N GLN A 160 -23.96 -6.61 5.58
CA GLN A 160 -24.40 -5.97 4.34
C GLN A 160 -23.39 -6.10 3.20
N THR A 161 -22.11 -6.00 3.53
CA THR A 161 -21.04 -6.04 2.54
C THR A 161 -20.63 -7.44 2.14
N GLY A 162 -21.01 -8.45 2.93
CA GLY A 162 -20.85 -9.91 2.74
C GLY A 162 -19.42 -10.39 2.87
#